data_AF-A0A397U4M0-F1
#
_entry.id   AF-A0A397U4M0-F1
#
_cell.length_a   1.000
_cell.length_b   1.000
_cell.length_c   1.000
_cell.angle_alpha   90.00
_cell.angle_beta   90.00
_cell.angle_gamma   90.00
#
_symmetry.space_group_name_H-M   'P 1'
#
loop_
_entity.id
_entity.type
_entity.pdbx_description
1 polymer ?
#
loop_
_entity_poly.entity_id
_entity_poly.type
_entity_poly.pdbx_seq_one_letter_code
_entity_poly.pdbx_strand_id
1 'polypeptide(L)'
;MWEILYENLRPKIIEDTPQCYINLMKKCWERDSIKRPSAQKIIEILTEWQNDKNILLELTKSEELLKNQSIHMQSNSDSSDGSDGSDGSYKSKFIEFTTSFYQVI
;
A
#
# COMPACT_ATOMS: atom_id res chain seq x y z
N MET A 1 5.15 -1.75 21.29
CA MET A 1 5.19 -0.44 20.58
C MET A 1 6.61 -0.03 20.17
N TRP A 2 7.67 -0.28 20.96
CA TRP A 2 9.07 0.02 20.59
C TRP A 2 9.75 -1.02 19.68
N GLU A 3 9.23 -2.24 19.60
CA GLU A 3 9.82 -3.35 18.83
C GLU A 3 9.92 -3.07 17.33
N ILE A 4 8.96 -2.35 16.75
CA ILE A 4 8.94 -2.04 15.30
C ILE A 4 10.19 -1.27 14.87
N LEU A 5 10.69 -0.36 15.73
CA LEU A 5 11.85 0.47 15.44
C LEU A 5 13.17 -0.31 15.61
N TYR A 6 13.25 -1.16 16.64
CA TYR A 6 14.46 -1.89 16.97
C TYR A 6 14.72 -3.06 16.01
N GLU A 7 13.66 -3.83 15.70
CA GLU A 7 13.70 -5.00 14.82
C GLU A 7 13.66 -4.62 13.33
N ASN A 8 13.57 -3.34 13.00
CA ASN A 8 13.48 -2.83 11.63
C ASN A 8 12.40 -3.54 10.80
N LEU A 9 11.28 -3.91 11.45
CA LEU A 9 10.18 -4.60 10.79
C LEU A 9 9.64 -3.71 9.67
N ARG A 10 9.40 -4.32 8.50
CA ARG A 10 8.77 -3.68 7.34
C ARG A 10 7.60 -4.52 6.89
N PRO A 11 6.53 -3.90 6.34
CA PRO A 11 5.46 -4.64 5.71
C PRO A 11 6.00 -5.63 4.67
N LYS A 12 5.40 -6.81 4.62
CA LYS A 12 5.69 -7.78 3.58
C LYS A 12 5.31 -7.17 2.22
N ILE A 13 6.22 -7.25 1.26
CA ILE A 13 5.95 -6.88 -0.13
C ILE A 13 5.14 -8.01 -0.77
N ILE A 14 4.03 -7.65 -1.42
CA ILE A 14 3.15 -8.59 -2.12
C ILE A 14 3.73 -8.83 -3.52
N GLU A 15 3.63 -10.06 -4.02
CA GLU A 15 4.26 -10.53 -5.26
C GLU A 15 3.88 -9.70 -6.50
N ASP A 16 2.67 -9.15 -6.53
CA ASP A 16 2.16 -8.32 -7.64
C ASP A 16 2.49 -6.82 -7.50
N THR A 17 3.31 -6.42 -6.52
CA THR A 17 3.69 -5.01 -6.34
C THR A 17 4.64 -4.57 -7.46
N PRO A 18 4.36 -3.48 -8.19
CA PRO A 18 5.24 -2.94 -9.22
C PRO A 18 6.66 -2.70 -8.72
N GLN A 19 7.66 -3.06 -9.52
CA GLN A 19 9.07 -2.98 -9.16
C GLN A 19 9.52 -1.54 -8.94
N CYS A 20 8.99 -0.60 -9.74
CA CYS A 20 9.21 0.84 -9.55
C CYS A 20 8.77 1.31 -8.14
N TYR A 21 7.62 0.82 -7.67
CA TYR A 21 7.09 1.13 -6.35
C TYR A 21 7.89 0.45 -5.24
N ILE A 22 8.26 -0.83 -5.39
CA ILE A 22 9.13 -1.55 -4.45
C ILE A 22 10.44 -0.79 -4.24
N ASN A 23 11.05 -0.31 -5.33
CA ASN A 23 12.31 0.41 -5.27
C ASN A 23 12.17 1.73 -4.50
N LEU A 24 11.07 2.46 -4.72
CA LEU A 24 10.76 3.68 -3.97
C LEU A 24 10.51 3.40 -2.49
N MET A 25 9.71 2.38 -2.15
CA MET A 25 9.44 1.97 -0.77
C MET A 25 10.73 1.64 -0.02
N LYS A 26 11.63 0.88 -0.63
CA LYS A 26 12.94 0.53 -0.04
C LYS A 26 13.78 1.78 0.27
N LYS A 27 13.81 2.75 -0.64
CA LYS A 27 14.49 4.04 -0.40
C LYS A 27 13.87 4.82 0.76
N CYS A 28 12.54 4.86 0.84
CA CYS A 28 11.83 5.50 1.95
C CYS A 28 12.05 4.79 3.29
N TRP A 29 12.35 3.50 3.26
CA TRP A 29 12.57 2.64 4.42
C TRP A 29 14.03 2.60 4.92
N GLU A 30 14.93 3.34 4.28
CA GLU A 30 16.33 3.42 4.69
C GLU A 30 16.45 3.70 6.20
N ARG A 31 17.34 2.98 6.88
CA ARG A 31 17.55 3.15 8.32
C ARG A 31 18.18 4.51 8.61
N ASP A 32 19.13 4.89 7.76
CA ASP A 32 19.79 6.19 7.79
C ASP A 32 18.83 7.26 7.26
N SER A 33 18.52 8.24 8.10
CA SER A 33 17.61 9.33 7.75
C SER A 33 18.14 10.19 6.61
N ILE A 34 19.47 10.26 6.42
CA ILE A 34 20.10 11.05 5.37
C ILE A 34 19.90 10.39 3.99
N LYS A 35 19.79 9.06 3.96
CA LYS A 35 19.56 8.30 2.72
C LYS A 35 18.10 8.26 2.30
N ARG A 36 17.17 8.64 3.19
CA ARG A 36 15.75 8.72 2.83
C ARG A 36 15.54 9.88 1.85
N PRO A 37 14.72 9.67 0.81
CA PRO A 37 14.33 10.76 -0.06
C PRO A 37 13.53 11.80 0.73
N SER A 38 13.77 13.07 0.44
CA SER A 38 12.90 14.15 0.92
C SER A 38 11.52 14.07 0.25
N ALA A 39 10.51 14.70 0.84
CA ALA A 39 9.19 14.82 0.22
C ALA A 39 9.27 15.44 -1.19
N GLN A 40 10.12 16.47 -1.36
CA GLN A 40 10.39 17.05 -2.67
C GLN A 40 10.94 16.02 -3.65
N LYS A 41 11.91 15.19 -3.23
CA LYS A 41 12.47 14.18 -4.12
C LYS A 41 11.45 13.11 -4.51
N ILE A 42 10.55 12.76 -3.59
CA ILE A 42 9.44 11.85 -3.88
C ILE A 42 8.51 12.46 -4.94
N ILE A 43 8.15 13.74 -4.81
CA ILE A 43 7.32 14.43 -5.80
C ILE A 43 7.98 14.40 -7.19
N GLU A 44 9.28 14.71 -7.28
CA GLU A 44 10.03 14.64 -8.54
C GLU A 44 9.94 13.24 -9.17
N ILE A 45 10.15 12.18 -8.38
CA ILE A 45 10.05 10.79 -8.85
C ILE A 45 8.64 10.49 -9.37
N LEU A 46 7.60 10.89 -8.64
CA LEU A 46 6.22 10.64 -9.04
C LEU A 46 5.83 11.44 -10.29
N THR A 47 6.36 12.66 -10.46
CA THR A 47 6.19 13.46 -11.68
C THR A 47 6.92 12.82 -12.86
N GLU A 48 8.11 12.26 -12.66
CA GLU A 48 8.81 11.48 -13.70
C GLU A 48 7.96 10.27 -14.14
N TRP A 49 7.36 9.55 -13.20
CA TRP A 49 6.50 8.40 -13.50
C TRP A 49 5.27 8.78 -14.32
N GLN A 50 4.66 9.94 -14.06
CA GLN A 50 3.53 10.43 -14.86
C GLN A 50 3.89 10.66 -16.34
N ASN A 51 5.17 10.88 -16.64
CA ASN A 51 5.65 11.08 -18.01
C ASN A 51 6.18 9.79 -18.64
N ASP A 52 6.31 8.70 -17.88
CA ASP A 52 6.80 7.41 -18.36
C ASP A 52 5.63 6.43 -18.58
N LYS A 53 5.32 6.19 -19.86
CA LYS A 53 4.24 5.29 -20.27
C LYS A 53 4.45 3.84 -19.81
N ASN A 54 5.69 3.38 -19.70
CA ASN A 54 5.97 2.00 -19.27
C ASN A 54 5.67 1.83 -17.79
N ILE A 55 6.07 2.80 -16.97
CA ILE A 55 5.78 2.80 -15.53
C ILE A 55 4.28 2.90 -15.31
N LEU A 56 3.59 3.82 -16.00
CA LEU A 56 2.13 3.91 -15.89
C LEU A 56 1.44 2.60 -16.25
N LEU A 57 1.87 1.93 -17.33
CA LEU A 57 1.31 0.65 -17.73
C LEU A 57 1.53 -0.44 -16.68
N GLU A 58 2.71 -0.48 -16.05
CA GLU A 58 3.01 -1.42 -14.95
C GLU A 58 2.09 -1.17 -13.75
N LEU A 59 1.95 0.09 -13.34
CA LEU A 59 1.11 0.51 -12.22
C LEU A 59 -0.36 0.17 -12.47
N THR A 60 -0.92 0.51 -13.65
CA THR A 60 -2.32 0.21 -13.99
C THR A 60 -2.61 -1.29 -14.00
N LYS A 61 -1.71 -2.11 -14.56
CA LYS A 61 -1.86 -3.58 -14.55
C LYS A 61 -1.90 -4.13 -13.12
N SER A 62 -1.02 -3.64 -12.24
CA SER A 62 -1.04 -4.07 -10.84
C SER A 62 -2.33 -3.70 -10.12
N GLU A 63 -2.91 -2.54 -10.43
CA GLU A 63 -4.18 -2.09 -9.88
C GLU A 63 -5.34 -3.02 -10.31
N GLU A 64 -5.38 -3.41 -11.58
CA GLU A 64 -6.38 -4.36 -12.11
C GLU A 64 -6.27 -5.73 -11.43
N LEU A 65 -5.04 -6.25 -11.24
CA LEU A 65 -4.80 -7.51 -10.54
C LEU A 65 -5.33 -7.47 -9.09
N LEU A 66 -5.03 -6.38 -8.37
CA LEU A 66 -5.50 -6.18 -6.99
C LEU A 66 -7.04 -6.09 -6.93
N LYS A 67 -7.68 -5.40 -7.87
CA LYS A 67 -9.16 -5.32 -7.96
C LYS A 67 -9.77 -6.70 -8.17
N ASN A 68 -9.21 -7.50 -9.08
CA ASN A 68 -9.72 -8.84 -9.40
C ASN A 68 -9.57 -9.82 -8.23
N GLN A 69 -8.50 -9.70 -7.44
CA GLN A 69 -8.30 -10.52 -6.23
C GLN A 69 -9.30 -10.15 -5.11
N SER A 70 -9.68 -8.88 -5.01
CA SER A 70 -10.61 -8.39 -3.98
C SER A 70 -12.06 -8.87 -4.17
N ILE A 71 -12.45 -9.23 -5.40
CA ILE A 71 -13.78 -9.77 -5.72
C ILE A 71 -14.05 -11.13 -5.06
N HIS A 72 -13.02 -11.86 -4.63
CA HIS A 72 -13.17 -13.20 -4.01
C HIS A 72 -13.48 -13.18 -2.49
N MET A 73 -13.50 -12.00 -1.84
CA MET A 73 -13.79 -11.87 -0.39
C MET A 73 -15.16 -11.25 -0.06
N GLN A 74 -16.06 -11.09 -1.03
CA GLN A 74 -17.47 -10.78 -0.77
C GLN A 74 -18.32 -12.03 -0.93
N SER A 75 -18.29 -12.88 0.09
CA SER A 75 -19.41 -13.77 0.40
C SER A 75 -19.77 -13.60 1.87
N ASN A 76 -20.88 -12.91 2.08
CA ASN A 76 -21.82 -12.92 3.21
C ASN A 76 -21.24 -13.15 4.62
N SER A 77 -21.31 -12.13 5.47
CA SER A 77 -21.69 -12.38 6.87
C SER A 77 -22.94 -11.56 7.17
N ASP A 78 -24.07 -12.28 7.09
CA ASP A 78 -25.26 -11.93 7.85
C ASP A 78 -24.93 -11.91 9.34
N SER A 79 -25.78 -11.19 10.07
CA SER A 79 -25.63 -10.80 11.48
C SER A 79 -25.57 -11.96 12.49
N SER A 80 -25.16 -11.59 13.72
CA SER A 80 -25.13 -12.32 15.02
C SER A 80 -24.04 -13.41 15.15
N ASP A 81 -23.27 -13.54 16.23
CA ASP A 81 -23.52 -13.33 17.67
C ASP A 81 -22.18 -13.06 18.40
N GLY A 82 -22.21 -12.42 19.57
CA GLY A 82 -21.00 -12.01 20.29
C GLY A 82 -20.26 -13.16 20.97
N SER A 83 -18.92 -13.17 20.90
CA SER A 83 -18.04 -13.65 21.98
C SER A 83 -16.56 -13.30 21.72
N ASP A 84 -15.88 -13.13 22.86
CA ASP A 84 -14.49 -12.82 23.16
C ASP A 84 -13.41 -13.54 22.31
N GLY A 85 -12.31 -12.83 22.02
CA GLY A 85 -11.05 -13.42 21.54
C GLY A 85 -10.42 -12.79 20.29
N SER A 86 -9.65 -11.70 20.47
CA SER A 86 -8.49 -11.28 19.65
C SER A 86 -8.57 -11.52 18.12
N ASP A 87 -9.29 -10.68 17.39
CA ASP A 87 -9.15 -10.57 15.94
C ASP A 87 -7.99 -9.59 15.59
N GLY A 88 -6.90 -10.15 15.07
CA GLY A 88 -5.75 -9.41 14.54
C GLY A 88 -5.98 -8.74 13.19
N SER A 89 -7.24 -8.56 12.76
CA SER A 89 -7.59 -7.80 11.56
C SER A 89 -7.47 -6.29 11.83
N TYR A 90 -6.27 -5.75 11.66
CA TYR A 90 -6.08 -4.30 11.57
C TYR A 90 -6.69 -3.79 10.26
N LYS A 91 -8.02 -3.59 10.23
CA LYS A 91 -8.66 -2.81 9.16
C LYS A 91 -8.29 -1.34 9.37
N SER A 92 -7.27 -0.89 8.67
CA SER A 92 -6.91 0.52 8.65
C SER A 92 -8.10 1.34 8.14
N LYS A 93 -8.60 2.28 8.97
CA LYS A 93 -9.58 3.30 8.56
C LYS A 93 -9.09 4.14 7.36
N PHE A 94 -7.82 4.00 6.98
CA PHE A 94 -7.25 4.58 5.78
C PHE A 94 -7.93 4.12 4.48
N ILE A 95 -8.46 2.89 4.42
CA ILE A 95 -9.19 2.39 3.23
C ILE A 95 -10.46 3.23 2.97
N GLU A 96 -11.09 3.73 4.03
CA GLU A 96 -12.27 4.59 3.93
C GLU A 96 -11.92 5.95 3.29
N PHE A 97 -10.74 6.48 3.61
CA PHE A 97 -10.23 7.72 3.02
C PHE A 97 -9.88 7.55 1.54
N THR A 98 -9.16 6.50 1.15
CA THR A 98 -8.80 6.31 -0.27
C THR A 98 -10.04 6.09 -1.14
N THR A 99 -11.05 5.40 -0.63
CA THR A 99 -12.31 5.17 -1.35
C THR A 99 -13.03 6.48 -1.68
N SER A 100 -12.98 7.49 -0.80
CA SER A 100 -13.60 8.80 -1.07
C SER A 100 -12.84 9.65 -2.09
N PHE A 101 -11.52 9.47 -2.28
CA PHE A 101 -10.76 10.20 -3.31
C PHE A 101 -11.00 9.66 -4.72
N TYR A 102 -11.28 8.37 -4.86
CA TYR A 102 -11.58 7.76 -6.17
C TYR A 102 -13.03 7.93 -6.62
N GLN A 103 -13.92 8.50 -5.79
CA GLN A 103 -15.31 8.76 -6.15
C GLN A 103 -15.52 10.14 -6.81
N VAL A 104 -14.47 10.96 -6.97
CA VAL A 104 -14.56 12.35 -7.49
C VAL A 104 -13.62 12.58 -8.69
N ILE A 105 -13.27 11.53 -9.45
CA ILE A 105 -12.75 11.69 -10.82
C ILE A 105 -13.65 10.93 -11.79
#